data_AF-A0A5N7DFC7-F1
#
_entry.id   AF-A0A5N7DFC7-F1
#
_cell.length_a   1.000
_cell.length_b   1.000
_cell.length_c   1.000
_cell.angle_alpha   90.00
_cell.angle_beta   90.00
_cell.angle_gamma   90.00
#
_symmetry.space_group_name_H-M   'P 1'
#
loop_
_entity.id
_entity.type
_entity.pdbx_description
1 polymer ?
#
loop_
_entity_poly.entity_id
_entity_poly.type
_entity_poly.pdbx_seq_one_letter_code
_entity_poly.pdbx_strand_id
1 'polypeptide(L)' 'MNKINLHRYVWLELYGYLLHLLIPLQGLDLKIADVESGTGIVLTDFSRRLLPSVQLDSFDISSKDDHPQEWFIPNMNLIH' A
#
# COMPACT_ATOMS: atom_id res chain seq x y z
N MET A 1 -9.44 15.03 2.73
CA MET A 1 -9.78 13.81 1.96
C MET A 1 -10.10 14.22 0.53
N ASN A 2 -9.35 13.76 -0.47
CA ASN A 2 -9.63 14.06 -1.88
C ASN A 2 -10.64 13.06 -2.48
N LYS A 3 -11.18 13.34 -3.68
CA LYS A 3 -12.18 12.48 -4.37
C LYS A 3 -11.69 11.04 -4.55
N ILE A 4 -10.40 10.86 -4.85
CA ILE A 4 -9.79 9.55 -5.08
C ILE A 4 -9.72 8.74 -3.78
N ASN A 5 -9.30 9.35 -2.68
CA ASN A 5 -9.23 8.71 -1.37
C ASN A 5 -10.62 8.35 -0.84
N LEU A 6 -11.63 9.20 -1.09
CA LEU A 6 -13.01 8.88 -0.74
C LEU A 6 -13.54 7.68 -1.54
N HIS A 7 -13.30 7.66 -2.85
CA HIS A 7 -13.69 6.54 -3.69
C HIS A 7 -13.04 5.24 -3.19
N ARG A 8 -11.72 5.26 -2.94
CA ARG A 8 -10.98 4.13 -2.38
C ARG A 8 -11.56 3.63 -1.06
N TYR A 9 -11.89 4.55 -0.14
CA TYR A 9 -12.52 4.20 1.13
C TYR A 9 -13.86 3.49 0.94
N VAL A 10 -14.74 4.03 0.08
CA VAL A 10 -16.04 3.40 -0.23
C VAL A 10 -15.86 2.02 -0.87
N TRP A 11 -14.89 1.86 -1.78
CA TRP A 11 -14.59 0.56 -2.37
C TRP A 11 -14.17 -0.47 -1.32
N LEU A 12 -13.34 -0.09 -0.35
CA LEU A 12 -12.91 -0.99 0.71
C LEU A 12 -14.04 -1.38 1.66
N GLU A 13 -14.89 -0.42 2.02
CA GLU A 13 -16.07 -0.67 2.85
C GLU A 13 -17.08 -1.60 2.16
N LEU A 14 -17.29 -1.44 0.86
CA LEU A 14 -18.27 -2.24 0.11
C LEU A 14 -17.79 -3.66 -0.20
N TYR A 15 -16.53 -3.82 -0.62
CA TYR A 15 -16.04 -5.10 -1.14
C TYR A 15 -15.11 -5.84 -0.17
N GLY A 16 -14.55 -5.15 0.83
CA GLY A 16 -13.76 -5.77 1.89
C GLY A 16 -12.35 -6.21 1.50
N TYR A 17 -11.94 -6.11 0.23
CA TYR A 17 -10.61 -6.50 -0.25
C TYR A 17 -9.88 -5.37 -0.96
N LEU A 18 -8.55 -5.32 -0.80
CA LEU A 18 -7.64 -4.38 -1.50
C LEU A 18 -7.25 -4.88 -2.90
N LEU A 19 -7.15 -6.20 -3.05
CA LEU A 19 -6.86 -6.89 -4.31
C LEU A 19 -7.89 -7.98 -4.53
N HIS A 20 -8.07 -8.32 -5.79
CA HIS A 20 -8.91 -9.43 -6.18
C HIS A 20 -8.46 -10.73 -5.48
N LEU A 21 -9.43 -11.50 -4.98
CA LEU A 21 -9.17 -12.68 -4.13
C LEU A 21 -8.38 -13.81 -4.79
N LEU A 22 -8.22 -13.77 -6.12
CA LEU A 22 -7.39 -14.72 -6.88
C LEU A 22 -5.91 -14.39 -6.85
N ILE A 23 -5.52 -13.22 -6.34
CA ILE A 23 -4.12 -12.85 -6.17
C ILE A 23 -3.66 -13.43 -4.82
N PRO A 24 -2.73 -14.39 -4.80
CA PRO A 24 -2.29 -15.03 -3.57
C PRO A 24 -1.47 -14.07 -2.70
N LEU A 25 -1.81 -14.00 -1.40
CA LEU A 25 -1.16 -13.11 -0.43
C LEU A 25 -0.53 -13.87 0.75
N GLN A 26 -0.44 -15.20 0.68
CA GLN A 26 0.04 -16.06 1.77
C GLN A 26 1.47 -16.60 1.57
N GLY A 27 2.27 -15.99 0.68
CA GLY A 27 3.65 -16.40 0.46
C GLY A 27 4.57 -16.06 1.64
N LEU A 28 5.46 -17.00 2.02
CA LEU A 28 6.48 -16.78 3.06
C LEU A 28 7.44 -15.63 2.70
N ASP A 29 7.78 -15.50 1.42
CA ASP A 29 8.67 -14.46 0.88
C ASP A 29 7.89 -13.45 0.02
N LEU A 30 6.64 -13.16 0.38
CA LEU A 30 5.79 -12.25 -0.38
C LEU A 30 6.40 -10.84 -0.41
N LYS A 31 6.50 -10.28 -1.62
CA LYS A 31 6.89 -8.90 -1.87
C LYS A 31 5.84 -8.23 -2.73
N ILE A 32 5.45 -7.02 -2.35
CA ILE A 32 4.45 -6.22 -3.05
C ILE A 32 5.08 -4.88 -3.38
N ALA A 33 5.01 -4.49 -4.65
CA ALA A 33 5.42 -3.17 -5.12
C ALA A 33 4.19 -2.36 -5.51
N ASP A 34 4.10 -1.12 -5.05
CA ASP A 34 3.14 -0.12 -5.50
C ASP A 34 3.85 0.90 -6.38
N VAL A 35 3.39 1.06 -7.62
CA VAL A 35 4.04 1.90 -8.64
C VAL A 35 3.18 3.14 -8.85
N GLU A 36 3.82 4.30 -8.88
CA GLU A 36 3.14 5.61 -8.79
C GLU A 36 2.32 5.71 -7.50
N SER A 37 2.95 5.34 -6.38
CA SER A 37 2.25 5.17 -5.09
C SER A 37 1.57 6.45 -4.58
N GLY A 38 2.02 7.62 -5.05
CA GLY A 38 1.63 8.92 -4.55
C GLY A 38 1.81 8.99 -3.03
N THR A 39 0.70 9.00 -2.30
CA THR A 39 0.73 9.09 -0.83
C THR A 39 0.98 7.75 -0.12
N GLY A 40 1.27 6.66 -0.83
CA GLY A 40 1.52 5.33 -0.23
C GLY A 40 0.33 4.73 0.54
N ILE A 41 -0.89 5.25 0.32
CA ILE A 41 -2.07 4.89 1.12
C ILE A 41 -2.49 3.42 0.92
N VAL A 42 -2.22 2.87 -0.27
CA VAL A 42 -2.53 1.47 -0.60
C VAL A 42 -1.63 0.52 0.21
N LEU A 43 -0.31 0.77 0.22
CA LEU A 43 0.64 0.00 1.02
C LEU A 43 0.37 0.13 2.54
N THR A 44 -0.05 1.31 3.00
CA THR A 44 -0.48 1.51 4.40
C THR A 44 -1.69 0.65 4.76
N ASP A 45 -2.60 0.39 3.82
CA ASP A 45 -3.71 -0.52 4.06
C ASP A 45 -3.29 -1.99 4.04
N PHE A 46 -2.37 -2.35 3.15
CA PHE A 46 -1.83 -3.71 3.09
C PHE A 46 -1.17 -4.09 4.39
N SER A 47 -0.37 -3.21 4.96
CA SER A 47 0.36 -3.52 6.18
C SER A 47 -0.50 -3.75 7.42
N ARG A 48 -1.69 -3.15 7.47
CA ARG A 48 -2.67 -3.42 8.54
C ARG A 48 -3.31 -4.81 8.40
N ARG A 49 -3.19 -5.46 7.24
CA ARG A 49 -3.88 -6.71 6.89
C ARG A 49 -2.93 -7.88 6.63
N LEU A 50 -1.68 -7.60 6.29
CA LEU A 50 -0.67 -8.60 5.97
C LEU A 50 0.27 -8.87 7.16
N LEU A 51 0.99 -9.98 7.09
CA LEU A 51 2.01 -10.29 8.08
C LEU A 51 3.15 -9.25 8.02
N PRO A 52 3.76 -8.88 9.16
CA PRO A 52 4.88 -7.94 9.18
C PRO A 52 6.11 -8.39 8.39
N SER A 53 6.21 -9.69 8.07
CA SER A 53 7.27 -10.27 7.25
C SER A 53 7.15 -9.94 5.76
N VAL A 54 5.99 -9.48 5.30
CA VAL A 54 5.79 -9.11 3.89
C VAL A 54 6.54 -7.83 3.59
N GLN A 55 7.33 -7.82 2.51
CA GLN A 55 8.03 -6.63 2.04
C GLN A 55 7.09 -5.76 1.20
N LEU A 56 6.99 -4.48 1.53
CA LEU A 56 6.17 -3.50 0.82
C LEU A 56 7.09 -2.42 0.22
N ASP A 57 7.15 -2.32 -1.10
CA ASP A 57 8.03 -1.38 -1.79
C ASP A 57 7.19 -0.33 -2.53
N SER A 58 7.44 0.94 -2.24
CA SER A 58 6.84 2.10 -2.89
C SER A 58 7.76 2.62 -3.98
N PHE A 59 7.25 2.79 -5.20
CA PHE A 59 7.94 3.40 -6.32
C PHE A 59 7.17 4.63 -6.79
N ASP A 60 7.80 5.80 -6.73
CA ASP A 60 7.25 7.02 -7.32
C ASP A 60 8.37 7.83 -7.99
N ILE A 61 8.04 8.41 -9.14
CA ILE A 61 8.93 9.30 -9.90
C ILE A 61 9.03 10.66 -9.20
N SER A 62 8.05 11.02 -8.38
CA SER A 62 7.90 12.32 -7.73
C SER A 62 7.76 12.17 -6.21
N SER A 63 8.75 12.68 -5.46
CA SER A 63 8.70 12.68 -3.99
C SER A 63 7.79 13.74 -3.36
N LYS A 64 7.03 14.49 -4.17
CA LYS A 64 6.25 15.64 -3.68
C LYS A 64 4.99 15.24 -2.92
N ASP A 65 4.46 14.06 -3.21
CA ASP A 65 3.25 13.54 -2.59
C ASP A 65 3.55 12.47 -1.53
N ASP A 66 4.84 12.18 -1.29
CA ASP A 66 5.29 11.24 -0.28
C ASP A 66 5.02 11.78 1.12
N HIS A 67 4.52 10.91 1.99
CA HIS A 67 4.49 11.19 3.41
C HIS A 67 5.92 11.21 3.99
N PRO A 68 6.16 11.87 5.14
CA PRO A 68 7.45 11.75 5.84
C PRO A 68 7.80 10.28 6.03
N GLN A 69 9.04 9.88 5.76
CA GLN A 69 9.50 8.49 5.88
C GLN A 69 9.26 7.92 7.30
N GLU A 70 9.22 8.78 8.30
CA GLU A 70 8.86 8.47 9.70
C GLU A 70 7.46 7.88 9.88
N TRP A 71 6.55 8.15 8.93
CA TRP A 71 5.17 7.62 8.94
C TRP A 71 5.08 6.24 8.28
N PHE A 72 6.17 5.80 7.65
CA PHE A 72 6.27 4.48 7.09
C PHE A 72 6.52 3.49 8.23
N ILE A 73 5.80 2.40 8.14
CA ILE A 73 5.96 1.19 8.93
C ILE A 73 7.27 0.47 8.60
N PRO A 74 7.82 -0.35 9.52
CA PRO A 74 9.18 -0.88 9.42
C PRO A 74 9.48 -1.75 8.20
N ASN A 75 8.46 -2.35 7.58
CA ASN A 75 8.58 -3.26 6.44
C ASN A 75 8.27 -2.58 5.09
N MET A 76 8.31 -1.25 5.06
CA MET A 76 7.99 -0.46 3.87
C MET A 76 9.19 0.35 3.40
N ASN A 77 9.60 0.15 2.16
CA ASN A 77 10.70 0.89 1.55
C ASN A 77 10.17 1.89 0.53
N LEU A 78 10.79 3.07 0.48
CA LEU A 78 10.65 3.99 -0.63
C LEU A 78 11.84 3.80 -1.57
N ILE A 79 11.57 3.52 -2.84
CA ILE A 79 12.59 3.27 -3.86
C ILE A 79 12.46 4.36 -4.94
N HIS A 80 13.54 5.12 -5.12
CA HIS A 80 13.71 6.16 -6.15
C HIS A 80 14.66 5.72 -7.26
#